data_AF-A0A6H1ZAV8-F1
#
_entry.id   AF-A0A6H1ZAV8-F1
#
_cell.length_a   1.000
_cell.length_b   1.000
_cell.length_c   1.000
_cell.angle_alpha   90.00
_cell.angle_beta   90.00
_cell.angle_gamma   90.00
#
_symmetry.space_group_name_H-M   'P 1'
#
loop_
_entity.id
_entity.type
_entity.pdbx_description
1 polymer ?
#
loop_
_entity_poly.entity_id
_entity_poly.type
_entity_poly.pdbx_seq_one_letter_code
_entity_poly.pdbx_strand_id
1 'polypeptide(L)'
;MNTITDQYLAGFFDGEGCIHFAKRDYRFTNRAINYAKFITVSVSQGQKNEANGHVLKRICEYLNSKDINVRFKNAGCRNQSTPYYRVEASSAVACKKWLSLMLPYLIVKRSKAEEALIFISTFKNPNIDPVIIKQILFLRQSNLSIYKIAKELKVSPPTVRGQLIKHNCYIPLHSWDRERYQDLVGA
;
A
#
# COMPACT_ATOMS: atom_id res chain seq x y z
N MET A 1 -14.13 -19.98 18.83
CA MET A 1 -14.23 -18.77 17.98
C MET A 1 -13.85 -19.15 16.56
N ASN A 2 -14.63 -18.78 15.54
CA ASN A 2 -14.33 -19.16 14.15
C ASN A 2 -13.14 -18.37 13.62
N THR A 3 -11.97 -19.00 13.52
CA THR A 3 -10.71 -18.39 13.07
C THR A 3 -10.77 -18.08 11.57
N ILE A 4 -10.26 -16.90 11.16
CA ILE A 4 -10.09 -16.59 9.73
C ILE A 4 -9.00 -17.51 9.16
N THR A 5 -9.31 -18.21 8.08
CA THR A 5 -8.37 -19.06 7.34
C THR A 5 -8.15 -18.52 5.93
N ASP A 6 -7.14 -19.01 5.23
CA ASP A 6 -6.88 -18.63 3.83
C ASP A 6 -8.05 -19.02 2.91
N GLN A 7 -8.67 -20.19 3.14
CA GLN A 7 -9.84 -20.65 2.39
C GLN A 7 -11.05 -19.76 2.63
N TYR A 8 -11.33 -19.43 3.91
CA TYR A 8 -12.43 -18.53 4.25
C TYR A 8 -12.23 -17.16 3.61
N LEU A 9 -11.01 -16.60 3.73
CA LEU A 9 -10.68 -15.31 3.17
C LEU A 9 -10.84 -15.30 1.65
N ALA A 10 -10.40 -16.35 0.95
CA ALA A 10 -10.55 -16.47 -0.50
C ALA A 10 -12.03 -16.56 -0.91
N GLY A 11 -12.84 -17.38 -0.22
CA GLY A 11 -14.28 -17.46 -0.49
C GLY A 11 -15.00 -16.14 -0.23
N PHE A 12 -14.66 -15.45 0.86
CA PHE A 12 -15.17 -14.11 1.15
C PHE A 12 -14.74 -13.10 0.08
N PHE A 13 -13.50 -13.17 -0.40
CA PHE A 13 -12.98 -12.32 -1.46
C PHE A 13 -13.68 -12.57 -2.82
N ASP A 14 -14.03 -13.82 -3.12
CA ASP A 14 -14.81 -14.15 -4.32
C ASP A 14 -16.22 -13.55 -4.31
N GLY A 15 -16.83 -13.35 -3.14
CA GLY A 15 -18.07 -12.60 -2.98
C GLY A 15 -17.85 -11.09 -2.97
N GLU A 16 -17.11 -10.58 -1.99
CA GLU A 16 -17.06 -9.16 -1.60
C GLU A 16 -15.77 -8.44 -1.99
N GLY A 17 -14.81 -9.16 -2.56
CA GLY A 17 -13.50 -8.65 -2.95
C GLY A 17 -13.50 -7.88 -4.26
N CYS A 18 -12.55 -6.97 -4.39
CA CYS A 18 -12.29 -6.18 -5.59
C CYS A 18 -10.79 -6.07 -5.84
N ILE A 19 -10.41 -6.37 -7.09
CA ILE A 19 -9.10 -6.08 -7.67
C ILE A 19 -9.31 -4.94 -8.65
N HIS A 20 -8.72 -3.79 -8.36
CA HIS A 20 -8.88 -2.59 -9.16
C HIS A 20 -7.53 -2.10 -9.68
N PHE A 21 -7.46 -1.92 -11.00
CA PHE A 21 -6.36 -1.31 -11.71
C PHE A 21 -6.75 0.12 -12.05
N ALA A 22 -5.86 1.07 -11.81
CA ALA A 22 -6.08 2.42 -12.27
C ALA A 22 -4.79 3.12 -12.68
N LYS A 23 -4.99 4.14 -13.51
CA LYS A 23 -3.96 5.11 -13.87
C LYS A 23 -4.28 6.37 -13.10
N ARG A 24 -3.33 6.87 -12.31
CA ARG A 24 -3.45 8.16 -11.64
C ARG A 24 -2.54 9.14 -12.34
N ASP A 25 -3.12 10.28 -12.70
CA ASP A 25 -2.38 11.42 -13.18
C ASP A 25 -1.66 12.04 -11.99
N TYR A 26 -0.34 11.88 -11.94
CA TYR A 26 0.45 12.70 -11.03
C TYR A 26 0.71 14.04 -11.71
N ARG A 27 -0.11 15.04 -11.39
CA ARG A 27 0.22 16.45 -11.65
C ARG A 27 1.26 16.92 -10.64
N PHE A 28 2.46 16.37 -10.69
CA PHE A 28 3.61 17.00 -10.04
C PHE A 28 4.07 18.14 -10.93
N THR A 29 3.69 19.36 -10.56
CA THR A 29 4.35 20.62 -10.95
C THR A 29 4.81 20.70 -12.41
N ASN A 30 3.92 21.18 -13.25
CA ASN A 30 4.14 21.91 -14.51
C ASN A 30 4.77 21.31 -15.78
N ARG A 31 5.44 20.14 -15.89
CA ARG A 31 6.00 19.77 -17.24
C ARG A 31 5.97 18.32 -17.75
N ALA A 32 5.33 17.34 -17.09
CA ALA A 32 5.02 16.05 -17.74
C ALA A 32 3.87 15.32 -17.03
N ILE A 33 2.87 14.83 -17.79
CA ILE A 33 1.85 13.92 -17.25
C ILE A 33 2.50 12.55 -17.10
N ASN A 34 3.00 12.24 -15.91
CA ASN A 34 3.43 10.88 -15.58
C ASN A 34 2.22 10.10 -15.05
N TYR A 35 1.79 9.11 -15.82
CA TYR A 35 0.77 8.16 -15.36
C TYR A 35 1.42 7.16 -14.40
N ALA A 36 1.05 7.21 -13.12
CA ALA A 36 1.36 6.11 -12.23
C ALA A 36 0.30 5.02 -12.41
N LYS A 37 0.73 3.84 -12.85
CA LYS A 37 -0.06 2.62 -12.74
C LYS A 37 -0.11 2.23 -11.27
N PHE A 38 -1.31 2.00 -10.73
CA PHE A 38 -1.46 1.47 -9.38
C PHE A 38 -2.52 0.37 -9.35
N ILE A 39 -2.41 -0.48 -8.34
CA ILE A 39 -3.32 -1.58 -8.07
C ILE A 39 -3.80 -1.49 -6.64
N THR A 40 -5.08 -1.75 -6.42
CA THR A 40 -5.64 -1.93 -5.08
C THR A 40 -6.36 -3.27 -4.99
N VAL A 41 -6.17 -3.94 -3.86
CA VAL A 41 -6.88 -5.17 -3.48
C VAL A 41 -7.68 -4.84 -2.24
N SER A 42 -8.98 -5.10 -2.25
CA SER A 42 -9.84 -4.73 -1.13
C SER A 42 -11.03 -5.65 -0.98
N VAL A 43 -11.59 -5.70 0.22
CA VAL A 43 -12.93 -6.24 0.50
C VAL A 43 -13.75 -5.14 1.15
N SER A 44 -15.03 -5.03 0.80
CA SER A 44 -15.93 -4.01 1.35
C SER A 44 -17.22 -4.65 1.83
N GLN A 45 -17.86 -4.07 2.83
CA GLN A 45 -19.16 -4.54 3.31
C GLN A 45 -20.00 -3.35 3.78
N GLY A 46 -21.28 -3.33 3.39
CA GLY A 46 -22.20 -2.27 3.78
C GLY A 46 -22.37 -2.18 5.31
N GLN A 47 -22.44 -0.97 5.85
CA GLN A 47 -22.57 -0.70 7.29
C GLN A 47 -23.98 -0.99 7.84
N LYS A 48 -24.83 -1.74 7.12
CA LYS A 48 -26.21 -2.02 7.55
C LYS A 48 -26.32 -2.69 8.93
N ASN A 49 -25.25 -3.33 9.42
CA ASN A 49 -25.13 -3.87 10.79
C ASN A 49 -23.70 -3.72 11.31
N GLU A 50 -23.53 -3.36 12.59
CA GLU A 50 -22.20 -3.29 13.25
C GLU A 50 -21.42 -4.60 13.18
N ALA A 51 -22.14 -5.74 13.18
CA ALA A 51 -21.61 -7.09 12.96
C ALA A 51 -20.72 -7.19 11.70
N ASN A 52 -21.03 -6.44 10.64
CA ASN A 52 -20.25 -6.42 9.40
C ASN A 52 -18.89 -5.72 9.58
N GLY A 53 -18.81 -4.75 10.49
CA GLY A 53 -17.53 -4.14 10.88
C GLY A 53 -16.61 -5.14 11.57
N HIS A 54 -17.17 -6.04 12.39
CA HIS A 54 -16.37 -7.04 13.12
C HIS A 54 -15.66 -8.03 12.19
N VAL A 55 -16.33 -8.56 11.16
CA VAL A 55 -15.67 -9.51 10.24
C VAL A 55 -14.52 -8.85 9.48
N LEU A 56 -14.68 -7.60 9.03
CA LEU A 56 -13.63 -6.87 8.34
C LEU A 56 -12.47 -6.49 9.27
N LYS A 57 -12.72 -6.15 10.53
CA LYS A 57 -11.65 -5.97 11.54
C LYS A 57 -10.84 -7.25 11.72
N ARG A 58 -11.50 -8.40 11.85
CA ARG A 58 -10.82 -9.70 11.98
C ARG A 58 -10.02 -10.09 10.74
N ILE A 59 -10.52 -9.77 9.54
CA ILE A 59 -9.76 -9.93 8.29
C ILE A 59 -8.53 -9.02 8.29
N CYS A 60 -8.66 -7.77 8.73
CA CYS A 60 -7.54 -6.82 8.84
C CYS A 60 -6.45 -7.34 9.80
N GLU A 61 -6.85 -7.78 11.00
CA GLU A 61 -5.95 -8.39 11.99
C GLU A 61 -5.25 -9.64 11.43
N TYR A 62 -6.00 -10.53 10.77
CA TYR A 62 -5.46 -11.72 10.13
C TYR A 62 -4.40 -11.38 9.09
N LEU A 63 -4.68 -10.44 8.18
CA LEU A 63 -3.75 -10.02 7.14
C LEU A 63 -2.49 -9.36 7.71
N ASN A 64 -2.64 -8.50 8.71
CA ASN A 64 -1.50 -7.89 9.39
C ASN A 64 -0.63 -8.94 10.10
N SER A 65 -1.24 -9.99 10.69
CA SER A 65 -0.50 -11.11 11.29
C SER A 65 0.32 -11.92 10.26
N LYS A 66 -0.01 -11.81 8.97
CA LYS A 66 0.73 -12.38 7.83
C LYS A 66 1.73 -11.40 7.21
N ASP A 67 2.02 -10.28 7.89
CA ASP A 67 2.88 -9.21 7.39
C ASP A 67 2.38 -8.63 6.05
N ILE A 68 1.05 -8.50 5.93
CA ILE A 68 0.37 -7.87 4.80
C ILE A 68 -0.21 -6.55 5.29
N ASN A 69 0.50 -5.45 5.03
CA ASN A 69 0.07 -4.12 5.45
C ASN A 69 -1.23 -3.70 4.73
N VAL A 70 -2.33 -3.74 5.48
CA VAL A 70 -3.67 -3.34 5.05
C VAL A 70 -4.24 -2.26 5.95
N ARG A 71 -5.18 -1.49 5.40
CA ARG A 71 -5.90 -0.44 6.15
C ARG A 71 -7.37 -0.78 6.27
N PHE A 72 -7.89 -0.77 7.49
CA PHE A 72 -9.31 -0.74 7.76
C PHE A 72 -9.79 0.71 7.75
N LYS A 73 -10.86 1.01 7.01
CA LYS A 73 -11.46 2.34 6.98
C LYS A 73 -12.98 2.27 6.89
N ASN A 74 -13.63 3.26 7.50
CA ASN A 74 -15.01 3.60 7.15
C ASN A 74 -14.96 4.44 5.88
N ALA A 75 -15.38 3.85 4.76
CA ALA A 75 -15.43 4.50 3.47
C ALA A 75 -16.89 4.87 3.20
N GLY A 76 -17.25 6.08 3.61
CA GLY A 76 -18.45 6.76 3.15
C GLY A 76 -18.01 8.08 2.54
N CYS A 77 -18.25 8.29 1.24
CA CYS A 77 -18.18 9.64 0.72
C CYS A 77 -19.29 10.48 1.36
N ARG A 78 -19.06 11.78 1.59
CA ARG A 78 -20.05 12.73 2.13
C ARG A 78 -21.42 12.75 1.39
N ASN A 79 -21.51 12.11 0.22
CA ASN A 79 -22.71 12.02 -0.63
C ASN A 79 -23.11 10.59 -1.02
N GLN A 80 -22.57 9.54 -0.37
CA GLN A 80 -23.01 8.16 -0.64
C GLN A 80 -24.19 7.80 0.25
N SER A 81 -25.23 7.24 -0.38
CA SER A 81 -26.47 6.81 0.28
C SER A 81 -26.29 5.63 1.23
N THR A 82 -25.15 4.94 1.21
CA THR A 82 -24.88 3.83 2.14
C THR A 82 -23.41 3.79 2.51
N PRO A 83 -23.06 4.05 3.78
CA PRO A 83 -21.69 3.92 4.24
C PRO A 83 -21.26 2.44 4.26
N TYR A 84 -19.98 2.19 4.06
CA TYR A 84 -19.42 0.84 4.07
C TYR A 84 -18.06 0.82 4.75
N TYR A 85 -17.72 -0.32 5.32
CA TYR A 85 -16.39 -0.61 5.81
C TYR A 85 -15.55 -1.23 4.70
N ARG A 86 -14.24 -0.96 4.71
CA ARG A 86 -13.30 -1.52 3.74
C ARG A 86 -11.98 -1.91 4.42
N VAL A 87 -11.46 -3.07 4.04
CA VAL A 87 -10.04 -3.42 4.22
C VAL A 87 -9.35 -3.32 2.86
N GLU A 88 -8.25 -2.57 2.76
CA GLU A 88 -7.53 -2.39 1.50
C GLU A 88 -6.01 -2.49 1.63
N ALA A 89 -5.39 -3.12 0.64
CA ALA A 89 -4.00 -2.99 0.29
C ALA A 89 -3.88 -2.06 -0.93
N SER A 90 -2.93 -1.13 -0.87
CA SER A 90 -2.65 -0.18 -1.97
C SER A 90 -1.19 -0.14 -2.40
N SER A 91 -0.31 -0.86 -1.71
CA SER A 91 1.09 -1.03 -2.15
C SER A 91 1.19 -2.29 -3.01
N ALA A 92 2.04 -2.24 -4.04
CA ALA A 92 2.25 -3.40 -4.91
C ALA A 92 2.72 -4.64 -4.13
N VAL A 93 3.55 -4.43 -3.11
CA VAL A 93 4.06 -5.49 -2.22
C VAL A 93 2.92 -6.12 -1.42
N ALA A 94 2.07 -5.32 -0.77
CA ALA A 94 0.95 -5.85 0.02
C ALA A 94 -0.10 -6.52 -0.89
N CYS A 95 -0.42 -5.92 -2.03
CA CYS A 95 -1.32 -6.53 -3.02
C CYS A 95 -0.79 -7.88 -3.51
N LYS A 96 0.51 -7.98 -3.81
CA LYS A 96 1.15 -9.24 -4.20
C LYS A 96 1.01 -10.30 -3.12
N LYS A 97 1.42 -9.99 -1.88
CA LYS A 97 1.33 -10.93 -0.76
C LYS A 97 -0.10 -11.41 -0.53
N TRP A 98 -1.07 -10.49 -0.53
CA TRP A 98 -2.49 -10.82 -0.33
C TRP A 98 -3.02 -11.71 -1.45
N LEU A 99 -2.80 -11.35 -2.72
CA LEU A 99 -3.26 -12.18 -3.84
C LEU A 99 -2.60 -13.55 -3.85
N SER A 100 -1.29 -13.63 -3.61
CA SER A 100 -0.57 -14.91 -3.53
C SER A 100 -1.08 -15.81 -2.42
N LEU A 101 -1.47 -15.24 -1.27
CA LEU A 101 -2.06 -16.00 -0.16
C LEU A 101 -3.38 -16.68 -0.55
N MET A 102 -4.25 -15.98 -1.28
CA MET A 102 -5.58 -16.47 -1.64
C MET A 102 -5.61 -17.29 -2.92
N LEU A 103 -4.65 -17.10 -3.84
CA LEU A 103 -4.66 -17.64 -5.20
C LEU A 103 -5.00 -19.14 -5.30
N PRO A 104 -4.45 -20.03 -4.43
CA PRO A 104 -4.78 -21.46 -4.49
C PRO A 104 -6.26 -21.77 -4.28
N TYR A 105 -6.98 -20.89 -3.58
CA TYR A 105 -8.36 -21.10 -3.13
C TYR A 105 -9.39 -20.25 -3.87
N LEU A 106 -8.97 -19.25 -4.67
CA LEU A 106 -9.87 -18.44 -5.49
C LEU A 106 -10.51 -19.29 -6.60
N ILE A 107 -11.81 -19.08 -6.82
CA ILE A 107 -12.60 -19.70 -7.90
C ILE A 107 -13.05 -18.62 -8.89
N VAL A 108 -13.81 -17.65 -8.42
CA VAL A 108 -14.47 -16.65 -9.29
C VAL A 108 -13.46 -15.60 -9.77
N LYS A 109 -12.58 -15.13 -8.89
CA LYS A 109 -11.64 -14.04 -9.18
C LYS A 109 -10.21 -14.52 -9.46
N ARG A 110 -9.98 -15.83 -9.64
CA ARG A 110 -8.65 -16.41 -9.89
C ARG A 110 -7.94 -15.78 -11.09
N SER A 111 -8.57 -15.74 -12.26
CA SER A 111 -7.95 -15.20 -13.48
C SER A 111 -7.54 -13.72 -13.32
N LYS A 112 -8.39 -12.91 -12.68
CA LYS A 112 -8.07 -11.50 -12.41
C LYS A 112 -6.95 -11.32 -11.37
N ALA A 113 -6.84 -12.25 -10.42
CA ALA A 113 -5.73 -12.28 -9.46
C ALA A 113 -4.40 -12.63 -10.15
N GLU A 114 -4.40 -13.56 -11.09
CA GLU A 114 -3.22 -13.90 -11.90
C GLU A 114 -2.78 -12.72 -12.77
N GLU A 115 -3.72 -12.08 -13.47
CA GLU A 115 -3.46 -10.85 -14.23
C GLU A 115 -2.86 -9.76 -13.33
N ALA A 116 -3.39 -9.60 -12.12
CA ALA A 116 -2.88 -8.64 -11.15
C ALA A 116 -1.45 -8.95 -10.70
N LEU A 117 -1.11 -10.22 -10.49
CA LEU A 117 0.25 -10.64 -10.13
C LEU A 117 1.23 -10.39 -11.28
N ILE A 118 0.83 -10.65 -12.53
CA ILE A 118 1.60 -10.29 -13.73
C ILE A 118 1.78 -8.78 -13.79
N PHE A 119 0.71 -8.00 -13.63
CA PHE A 119 0.75 -6.55 -13.64
C PHE A 119 1.71 -6.00 -12.58
N ILE A 120 1.67 -6.51 -11.35
CA ILE A 120 2.61 -6.14 -10.28
C ILE A 120 4.05 -6.50 -10.67
N SER A 121 4.29 -7.63 -11.33
CA SER A 121 5.63 -8.00 -11.79
C SER A 121 6.21 -7.01 -12.83
N THR A 122 5.34 -6.32 -13.59
CA THR A 122 5.77 -5.26 -14.52
C THR A 122 6.15 -3.97 -13.82
N PHE A 123 5.84 -3.82 -12.52
CA PHE A 123 6.28 -2.67 -11.75
C PHE A 123 7.79 -2.80 -11.60
N LYS A 124 8.51 -2.20 -12.55
CA LYS A 124 9.90 -1.88 -12.35
C LYS A 124 9.92 -1.02 -11.08
N ASN A 125 10.54 -1.55 -10.03
CA ASN A 125 11.20 -0.64 -9.10
C ASN A 125 12.04 0.24 -10.03
N PRO A 126 11.83 1.57 -10.08
CA PRO A 126 12.66 2.41 -10.93
C PRO A 126 14.07 2.00 -10.55
N ASN A 127 14.80 1.42 -11.51
CA ASN A 127 16.14 0.94 -11.25
C ASN A 127 16.94 2.21 -11.11
N ILE A 128 16.96 2.75 -9.89
CA ILE A 128 17.61 4.01 -9.58
C ILE A 128 19.05 3.74 -9.90
N ASP A 129 19.60 4.54 -10.79
CA ASP A 129 21.01 4.46 -11.16
C ASP A 129 21.85 4.34 -9.87
N PRO A 130 22.71 3.31 -9.74
CA PRO A 130 23.59 3.18 -8.58
C PRO A 130 24.38 4.45 -8.27
N VAL A 131 24.67 5.29 -9.28
CA VAL A 131 25.27 6.63 -9.10
C VAL A 131 24.34 7.55 -8.31
N ILE A 132 23.05 7.60 -8.66
CA ILE A 132 22.04 8.38 -7.93
C ILE A 132 21.91 7.86 -6.49
N ILE A 133 21.97 6.54 -6.27
CA ILE A 133 21.96 5.97 -4.91
C ILE A 133 23.16 6.48 -4.11
N LYS A 134 24.38 6.39 -4.67
CA LYS A 134 25.59 6.93 -4.01
C LYS A 134 25.46 8.42 -3.70
N GLN A 135 24.91 9.20 -4.63
CA GLN A 135 24.65 10.63 -4.43
C GLN A 135 23.63 10.91 -3.32
N ILE A 136 22.55 10.12 -3.23
CA ILE A 136 21.57 10.21 -2.13
C ILE A 136 22.27 10.02 -0.77
N LEU A 137 23.10 8.97 -0.66
CA LEU A 137 23.81 8.65 0.58
C LEU A 137 24.82 9.74 0.95
N PHE A 138 25.59 10.22 -0.03
CA PHE A 138 26.55 11.31 0.14
C PHE A 138 25.88 12.62 0.59
N LEU A 139 24.84 13.07 -0.13
CA LEU A 139 24.12 14.30 0.24
C LEU A 139 23.45 14.18 1.61
N ARG A 140 23.05 12.96 2.01
CA ARG A 140 22.51 12.73 3.34
C ARG A 140 23.57 12.84 4.44
N GLN A 141 24.80 12.36 4.20
CA GLN A 141 25.93 12.55 5.13
C GLN A 141 26.24 14.03 5.34
N SER A 142 26.04 14.86 4.31
CA SER A 142 26.10 16.34 4.40
C SER A 142 24.88 16.98 5.07
N ASN A 143 24.03 16.18 5.72
CA ASN A 143 22.84 16.58 6.48
C ASN A 143 21.74 17.31 5.66
N LEU A 144 21.68 17.10 4.34
CA LEU A 144 20.56 17.63 3.54
C LEU A 144 19.25 16.91 3.86
N SER A 145 18.14 17.65 3.84
CA SER A 145 16.81 17.08 4.01
C SER A 145 16.39 16.25 2.79
N ILE A 146 15.48 15.28 3.00
CA ILE A 146 14.95 14.40 1.93
C ILE A 146 14.46 15.23 0.72
N TYR A 147 13.77 16.35 0.98
CA TYR A 147 13.26 17.24 -0.06
C TYR A 147 14.35 17.99 -0.82
N LYS A 148 15.42 18.44 -0.14
CA LYS A 148 16.57 19.07 -0.79
C LYS A 148 17.31 18.06 -1.68
N ILE A 149 17.56 16.85 -1.18
CA ILE A 149 18.19 15.76 -1.95
C ILE A 149 17.33 15.42 -3.18
N ALA A 150 16.02 15.26 -3.01
CA ALA A 150 15.09 14.96 -4.10
C ALA A 150 15.13 16.04 -5.19
N LYS A 151 15.16 17.32 -4.79
CA LYS A 151 15.26 18.47 -5.70
C LYS A 151 16.60 18.47 -6.46
N GLU A 152 17.70 18.28 -5.74
CA GLU A 152 19.07 18.27 -6.30
C GLU A 152 19.24 17.19 -7.37
N LEU A 153 18.80 15.97 -7.05
CA LEU A 153 18.98 14.79 -7.91
C LEU A 153 17.84 14.57 -8.90
N LYS A 154 16.85 15.47 -8.94
CA LYS A 154 15.65 15.36 -9.79
C LYS A 154 14.93 14.02 -9.63
N VAL A 155 14.84 13.51 -8.40
CA VAL A 155 14.12 12.28 -8.04
C VAL A 155 12.98 12.59 -7.08
N SER A 156 12.06 11.63 -6.87
CA SER A 156 10.94 11.84 -5.94
C SER A 156 11.40 11.71 -4.47
N PRO A 157 10.82 12.45 -3.51
CA PRO A 157 11.11 12.27 -2.08
C PRO A 157 10.91 10.83 -1.57
N PRO A 158 9.87 10.08 -1.99
CA PRO A 158 9.75 8.65 -1.67
C PRO A 158 10.92 7.80 -2.16
N THR A 159 11.47 8.09 -3.35
CA THR A 159 12.67 7.42 -3.88
C THR A 159 13.85 7.60 -2.93
N VAL A 160 14.11 8.83 -2.50
CA VAL A 160 15.17 9.15 -1.53
C VAL A 160 14.94 8.41 -0.21
N ARG A 161 13.74 8.51 0.38
CA ARG A 161 13.40 7.85 1.64
C ARG A 161 13.59 6.33 1.56
N GLY A 162 13.14 5.70 0.47
CA GLY A 162 13.27 4.27 0.24
C GLY A 162 14.73 3.82 0.20
N GLN A 163 15.63 4.59 -0.44
CA GLN A 163 17.06 4.26 -0.47
C GLN A 163 17.73 4.45 0.89
N LEU A 164 17.39 5.51 1.64
CA LEU A 164 17.94 5.73 2.98
C LEU A 164 17.56 4.62 3.95
N ILE A 165 16.29 4.18 3.95
CA ILE A 165 15.81 3.05 4.76
C ILE A 165 16.57 1.76 4.38
N LYS A 166 16.68 1.48 3.07
CA LYS A 166 17.36 0.29 2.56
C LYS A 166 18.83 0.19 2.99
N HIS A 167 19.52 1.33 3.11
CA HIS A 167 20.94 1.38 3.47
C HIS A 167 21.17 1.73 4.95
N ASN A 168 20.13 1.63 5.78
CA ASN A 168 20.17 1.92 7.21
C ASN A 168 20.77 3.30 7.55
N CYS A 169 20.61 4.28 6.65
CA CYS A 169 21.00 5.65 6.91
C CYS A 169 19.94 6.28 7.81
N TYR A 170 20.22 6.28 9.11
CA TYR A 170 19.35 6.82 10.15
C TYR A 170 18.83 8.20 9.73
N ILE A 171 17.51 8.33 9.65
CA ILE A 171 16.85 9.62 9.54
C ILE A 171 16.65 10.04 10.99
N PRO A 172 17.42 11.00 11.55
CA PRO A 172 16.95 11.69 12.74
C PRO A 172 15.66 12.35 12.29
N LEU A 173 14.52 11.75 12.66
CA LEU A 173 13.22 12.35 12.45
C LEU A 173 13.32 13.75 13.07
N HIS A 174 13.07 14.77 12.24
CA HIS A 174 12.84 16.12 12.75
C HIS A 174 11.80 16.00 13.87
N SER A 175 11.88 16.83 14.90
CA SER A 175 10.97 16.78 16.07
C SER A 175 9.48 16.65 15.68
N TRP A 176 9.08 17.28 14.58
CA TRP A 176 7.74 17.20 13.97
C TRP A 176 7.33 15.82 13.41
N ASP A 177 8.30 15.02 12.96
CA ASP A 177 8.05 13.66 12.47
C ASP A 177 8.04 12.63 13.62
N ARG A 178 8.64 12.93 14.79
CA ARG A 178 8.64 12.01 15.95
C ARG A 178 7.26 11.84 16.56
N GLU A 179 6.49 12.92 16.69
CA GLU A 179 5.13 12.86 17.25
C GLU A 179 4.23 11.94 16.40
N ARG A 180 4.24 12.08 15.07
CA ARG A 180 3.50 11.18 14.18
C ARG A 180 4.04 9.75 14.12
N TYR A 181 5.34 9.54 14.35
CA TYR A 181 5.91 8.19 14.37
C TYR A 181 5.59 7.47 15.68
N GLN A 182 5.53 8.18 16.80
CA GLN A 182 5.08 7.62 18.09
C GLN A 182 3.60 7.21 18.02
N ASP A 183 2.75 7.98 17.33
CA ASP A 183 1.35 7.60 17.09
C ASP A 183 1.18 6.35 16.20
N LEU A 184 2.19 6.03 15.37
CA LEU A 184 2.16 4.90 14.43
C LEU A 184 2.81 3.62 14.97
N VAL A 185 3.66 3.73 15.98
CA VAL A 185 4.40 2.60 16.59
C VAL A 185 3.95 2.36 18.04
N GLY A 186 3.17 3.27 18.62
CA GLY A 186 2.63 3.22 19.98
C GLY A 186 1.14 2.85 20.08
N ALA A 187 0.60 2.09 19.12
CA ALA A 187 -0.74 1.51 19.18
C ALA A 187 -0.71 0.03 18.77
#